data_AF-A0A0A1YQN9-F1
#
_entry.id   AF-A0A0A1YQN9-F1
#
_cell.length_a   1.000
_cell.length_b   1.000
_cell.length_c   1.000
_cell.angle_alpha   90.00
_cell.angle_beta   90.00
_cell.angle_gamma   90.00
#
_symmetry.space_group_name_H-M   'P 1'
#
loop_
_entity.id
_entity.type
_entity.pdbx_description
1 polymer ?
#
loop_
_entity_poly.entity_id
_entity_poly.type
_entity_poly.pdbx_seq_one_letter_code
_entity_poly.pdbx_strand_id
1 'polypeptide(L)' 'MAPDALPDDDGHWSLESLNKAYQQGYMAGLTGQPSAPPHAEVLAAAWEAGWSDGHEQMRRQQKIA' A
#
# COMPACT_ATOMS: atom_id res chain seq x y z
N MET A 1 -31.17 27.37 -3.85
CA MET A 1 -30.02 26.66 -4.45
C MET A 1 -28.90 26.74 -3.44
N ALA A 2 -28.81 25.74 -2.56
CA ALA A 2 -27.76 25.67 -1.55
C ALA A 2 -26.48 25.12 -2.23
N PRO A 3 -25.30 25.66 -1.93
CA PRO A 3 -24.06 25.11 -2.46
C PRO A 3 -23.86 23.71 -1.91
N ASP A 4 -23.71 22.76 -2.83
CA ASP A 4 -23.27 21.38 -2.64
C ASP A 4 -21.82 21.40 -2.13
N ALA A 5 -21.64 21.78 -0.87
CA ALA A 5 -20.39 21.61 -0.16
C ALA A 5 -20.38 20.17 0.36
N LEU A 6 -20.01 19.23 -0.51
CA LEU A 6 -19.55 17.93 -0.08
C LEU A 6 -18.49 18.17 0.99
N PRO A 7 -18.62 17.60 2.20
CA PRO A 7 -17.55 17.66 3.17
C PRO A 7 -16.31 17.08 2.49
N ASP A 8 -15.21 17.83 2.53
CA ASP A 8 -13.86 17.32 2.30
C ASP A 8 -13.70 16.21 3.33
N ASP A 9 -14.12 15.00 2.97
CA ASP A 9 -14.17 13.86 3.87
C ASP A 9 -12.73 13.62 4.29
N ASP A 10 -12.48 13.86 5.58
CA ASP A 10 -11.30 13.61 6.41
C ASP A 10 -10.81 12.14 6.35
N GLY A 11 -10.82 11.52 5.17
CA GLY A 11 -10.19 10.26 4.86
C GLY A 11 -8.69 10.47 4.81
N HIS A 12 -7.98 9.99 5.84
CA HIS A 12 -6.53 10.01 6.05
C HIS A 12 -5.66 9.39 4.92
N TRP A 13 -6.16 9.28 3.70
CA TRP A 13 -5.45 8.77 2.53
C TRP A 13 -5.28 9.88 1.49
N SER A 14 -4.04 10.05 1.04
CA SER A 14 -3.68 10.88 -0.11
C SER A 14 -2.92 9.99 -1.08
N LEU A 15 -2.81 10.39 -2.35
CA LEU A 15 -2.03 9.64 -3.34
C LEU A 15 -0.59 9.38 -2.84
N GLU A 16 0.01 10.36 -2.17
CA GLU A 16 1.33 10.20 -1.55
C GLU A 16 1.32 9.13 -0.44
N SER A 17 0.34 9.14 0.46
CA SER A 17 0.21 8.13 1.53
C SER A 17 -0.03 6.73 0.98
N LEU A 18 -0.83 6.60 -0.07
CA LEU A 18 -1.07 5.34 -0.77
C LEU A 18 0.21 4.82 -1.43
N ASN A 19 0.93 5.70 -2.13
CA ASN A 19 2.20 5.34 -2.77
C ASN A 19 3.25 4.92 -1.71
N LYS A 20 3.32 5.62 -0.58
CA LYS A 20 4.17 5.25 0.55
C LYS A 20 3.80 3.88 1.11
N ALA A 21 2.52 3.63 1.36
CA ALA A 21 2.04 2.35 1.86
C ALA A 21 2.39 1.20 0.89
N TYR A 22 2.14 1.40 -0.42
CA TYR A 22 2.51 0.46 -1.47
C TYR A 22 4.03 0.19 -1.50
N GLN A 23 4.86 1.23 -1.49
CA GLN A 23 6.32 1.08 -1.50
C GLN A 23 6.83 0.34 -0.26
N GLN A 24 6.26 0.62 0.92
CA GLN A 24 6.59 -0.07 2.16
C GLN A 24 6.21 -1.55 2.08
N GLY A 25 5.02 -1.86 1.58
CA GLY A 25 4.56 -3.23 1.33
C GLY A 25 5.51 -3.96 0.38
N TYR A 26 5.83 -3.33 -0.76
CA TYR A 26 6.73 -3.89 -1.77
C TYR A 26 8.10 -4.24 -1.23
N MET A 27 8.71 -3.37 -0.44
CA MET A 27 9.99 -3.64 0.21
C MET A 27 9.88 -4.78 1.23
N ALA A 28 8.82 -4.83 2.03
CA ALA A 28 8.57 -5.92 2.97
C ALA A 28 8.38 -7.27 2.25
N GLY A 29 7.70 -7.27 1.10
CA GLY A 29 7.52 -8.45 0.25
C GLY A 29 8.84 -8.93 -0.36
N LEU A 30 9.70 -8.00 -0.78
CA LEU A 30 11.03 -8.32 -1.34
C LEU A 30 11.97 -8.94 -0.31
N THR A 31 11.95 -8.48 0.94
CA THR A 31 12.83 -8.98 2.01
C THR A 31 12.23 -10.17 2.76
N GLY A 32 10.96 -10.48 2.54
CA GLY A 32 10.22 -11.49 3.28
C GLY A 32 10.00 -11.12 4.75
N GLN A 33 10.19 -9.86 5.12
CA GLN A 33 9.98 -9.41 6.49
C GLN A 33 8.50 -9.06 6.70
N PRO A 34 7.83 -9.63 7.72
CA PRO A 34 6.48 -9.23 8.06
C PRO A 34 6.53 -7.83 8.71
N SER A 35 6.15 -6.80 7.95
CA SER A 35 5.74 -5.52 8.54
C SER A 35 4.23 -5.53 8.70
N ALA A 36 3.71 -4.87 9.73
CA ALA A 36 2.27 -4.71 9.88
C ALA A 36 1.76 -3.67 8.86
N PRO A 37 0.58 -3.91 8.23
CA PRO A 37 -0.07 -2.91 7.41
C PRO A 37 -0.52 -1.70 8.25
N PRO A 38 -0.67 -0.52 7.64
CA PRO A 38 -1.26 0.64 8.30
C PRO A 38 -2.72 0.37 8.70
N HIS A 39 -3.19 1.00 9.79
CA HIS A 39 -4.53 0.77 10.33
C HIS A 39 -5.67 1.29 9.45
N ALA A 40 -5.41 2.31 8.64
CA ALA A 40 -6.39 2.83 7.70
C ALA A 40 -6.59 1.84 6.55
N GLU A 41 -7.82 1.34 6.36
CA GLU A 41 -8.13 0.27 5.40
C GLU A 41 -7.66 0.57 3.98
N VAL A 42 -7.80 1.82 3.53
CA VAL A 42 -7.36 2.24 2.18
C VAL A 42 -5.83 2.15 2.04
N LEU A 43 -5.09 2.56 3.08
CA LEU A 43 -3.63 2.42 3.10
C LEU A 43 -3.21 0.96 3.27
N ALA A 44 -3.97 0.16 4.03
CA ALA A 44 -3.73 -1.27 4.22
C ALA A 44 -3.82 -2.00 2.88
N ALA A 45 -4.88 -1.75 2.11
CA ALA A 45 -5.05 -2.32 0.78
C ALA A 45 -3.88 -1.98 -0.16
N ALA A 46 -3.41 -0.72 -0.15
CA ALA A 46 -2.24 -0.31 -0.93
C ALA A 46 -0.96 -1.03 -0.48
N TRP A 47 -0.76 -1.18 0.83
CA TRP A 47 0.37 -1.90 1.40
C TRP A 47 0.34 -3.39 1.03
N GLU A 48 -0.82 -4.04 1.11
CA GLU A 48 -0.98 -5.46 0.78
C GLU A 48 -0.73 -5.73 -0.70
N ALA A 49 -1.20 -4.84 -1.59
CA ALA A 49 -0.90 -4.90 -3.02
C ALA A 49 0.62 -4.83 -3.26
N GLY A 50 1.30 -3.87 -2.63
CA GLY A 50 2.76 -3.74 -2.71
C GLY A 50 3.46 -5.01 -2.21
N TRP A 51 3.06 -5.54 -1.05
CA TRP A 51 3.66 -6.74 -0.47
C TRP A 51 3.51 -7.96 -1.38
N SER A 52 2.33 -8.17 -1.96
CA SER A 52 2.09 -9.24 -2.92
C SER A 52 3.04 -9.13 -4.12
N ASP A 53 3.14 -7.94 -4.72
CA ASP A 53 4.00 -7.70 -5.88
C ASP A 53 5.49 -7.90 -5.55
N GLY A 54 5.94 -7.40 -4.38
CA GLY A 54 7.30 -7.56 -3.90
C GLY A 54 7.66 -9.03 -3.64
N HIS A 55 6.74 -9.79 -3.05
CA HIS A 55 6.93 -11.20 -2.78
C HIS A 55 6.94 -12.06 -4.05
N GLU A 56 6.08 -11.75 -5.02
CA GLU A 56 6.15 -12.34 -6.35
C GLU A 56 7.49 -12.04 -7.03
N GLN A 57 7.96 -10.79 -6.95
CA GLN A 57 9.24 -10.38 -7.53
C GLN A 57 10.43 -11.09 -6.87
N MET A 58 10.43 -11.28 -5.54
CA MET A 58 11.44 -12.06 -4.82
C MET A 58 11.44 -13.52 -5.30
N ARG A 59 10.27 -14.16 -5.38
CA ARG A 59 10.16 -15.54 -5.89
C ARG A 59 10.63 -15.68 -7.34
N ARG A 60 10.34 -14.70 -8.19
CA ARG A 60 10.83 -14.68 -9.58
C ARG A 60 12.36 -14.60 -9.62
N GLN A 61 12.97 -13.74 -8.79
CA GLN A 61 14.44 -13.64 -8.70
C GLN A 61 15.08 -14.94 -8.20
N GLN A 62 14.49 -15.61 -7.22
CA GLN A 62 14.99 -16.90 -6.72
C GLN A 62 14.91 -18.04 -7.74
N LYS A 63 13.99 -17.98 -8.71
CA LYS A 63 13.85 -19.00 -9.77
C LYS A 63 14.80 -18.79 -10.94
N ILE A 64 15.38 -17.61 -11.08
CA ILE A 64 16.29 -17.24 -12.17
C ILE A 64 17.77 -17.40 -11.72
N ALA A 65 18.03 -17.48 -10.42
CA ALA A 65 19.34 -17.78 -9.82
C ALA A 65 19.62 -19.28 -9.77
#